data_AF-A0A1A0ISB1-F1
#
_entry.id   AF-A0A1A0ISB1-F1
#
_cell.length_a   1.000
_cell.length_b   1.000
_cell.length_c   1.000
_cell.angle_alpha   90.00
_cell.angle_beta   90.00
_cell.angle_gamma   90.00
#
_symmetry.space_group_name_H-M   'P 1'
#
loop_
_entity.id
_entity.type
_entity.pdbx_description
1 polymer ?
#
loop_
_entity_poly.entity_id
_entity_poly.type
_entity_poly.pdbx_seq_one_letter_code
_entity_poly.pdbx_strand_id
1 'polypeptide(L)'
;MRTDTADLDDVDDLIAGDSEGLLQAAALTGAQVRAVAEAMREGVLEPLAALRPRSVVIVHGVSSVARDAVALVVACAATRVDVPIVSAPALPGWVGPLDVVVVAGDDAADMALADAAARARRRRAEVVVAAPIEGPLGDALGGSGIDLSPRLRVDPRFRFAAYVAALLAVFASLSDVRFTGPAPLVGDIADALDDEAATDHPARETFHNRAKLLAARLSDRRVVWTGDSPAASVVAARNANSLLALSGKVCATADIDAVASISLQSWSASGASAVDSIFHDPQIDGPLAAEPPRVLAVTTASRQWFAERRIVGIPDAEAVFGEVDDADPAAHPAGPVGPEDLADGPADLVGYVLLALRVDIAAVYLRLTGIGD
;
A
#
# COMPACT_ATOMS: atom_id res chain seq x y z
N MET A 1 21.63 -26.92 9.10
CA MET A 1 22.31 -26.17 8.04
C MET A 1 21.76 -26.71 6.72
N ARG A 2 20.58 -26.23 6.30
CA ARG A 2 20.04 -26.51 4.95
C ARG A 2 20.76 -25.54 4.02
N THR A 3 21.60 -26.07 3.14
CA THR A 3 22.34 -25.31 2.11
C THR A 3 21.65 -25.41 0.75
N ASP A 4 20.42 -25.91 0.69
CA ASP A 4 19.57 -25.75 -0.50
C ASP A 4 18.84 -24.41 -0.36
N THR A 5 19.15 -23.49 -1.26
CA THR A 5 18.27 -22.37 -1.60
C THR A 5 16.89 -22.96 -1.88
N ALA A 6 15.90 -22.66 -1.04
CA ALA A 6 14.55 -23.17 -1.21
C ALA A 6 14.00 -22.69 -2.56
N ASP A 7 13.52 -23.64 -3.36
CA ASP A 7 13.01 -23.41 -4.70
C ASP A 7 11.62 -22.76 -4.62
N LEU A 8 11.45 -21.60 -5.27
CA LEU A 8 10.16 -20.92 -5.38
C LEU A 8 9.14 -21.76 -6.15
N ASP A 9 9.56 -22.74 -6.93
CA ASP A 9 8.68 -23.64 -7.68
C ASP A 9 8.37 -24.96 -6.95
N ASP A 10 8.96 -25.20 -5.77
CA ASP A 10 8.55 -26.29 -4.88
C ASP A 10 7.34 -25.89 -4.03
N VAL A 11 6.16 -26.15 -4.58
CA VAL A 11 4.86 -25.79 -3.97
C VAL A 11 4.65 -26.50 -2.63
N ASP A 12 5.06 -27.77 -2.52
CA ASP A 12 4.86 -28.55 -1.30
C ASP A 12 5.73 -27.99 -0.17
N ASP A 13 6.98 -27.61 -0.47
CA ASP A 13 7.86 -26.95 0.50
C ASP A 13 7.34 -25.55 0.90
N LEU A 14 6.80 -24.76 -0.03
CA LEU A 14 6.20 -23.47 0.29
C LEU A 14 4.99 -23.61 1.23
N ILE A 15 4.09 -24.57 0.95
CA ILE A 15 2.91 -24.83 1.79
C ILE A 15 3.33 -25.36 3.16
N ALA A 16 4.31 -26.28 3.20
CA ALA A 16 4.83 -26.81 4.45
C ALA A 16 5.55 -25.75 5.29
N GLY A 17 6.19 -24.76 4.65
CA GLY A 17 6.87 -23.64 5.29
C GLY A 17 5.93 -22.56 5.83
N ASP A 18 4.73 -22.40 5.27
CA ASP A 18 3.76 -21.37 5.67
C ASP A 18 2.95 -21.75 6.93
N SER A 19 3.65 -22.04 8.03
CA SER A 19 3.03 -22.45 9.30
C SER A 19 2.12 -21.38 9.93
N GLU A 20 2.30 -20.11 9.56
CA GLU A 20 1.50 -18.97 10.02
C GLU A 20 0.30 -18.68 9.09
N GLY A 21 0.18 -19.35 7.93
CA GLY A 21 -0.88 -19.13 6.97
C GLY A 21 -0.86 -17.73 6.33
N LEU A 22 0.33 -17.15 6.12
CA LEU A 22 0.50 -15.81 5.58
C LEU A 22 0.12 -15.71 4.11
N LEU A 23 0.35 -16.76 3.31
CA LEU A 23 -0.10 -16.77 1.91
C LEU A 23 -1.62 -16.74 1.84
N GLN A 24 -2.29 -17.49 2.74
CA GLN A 24 -3.74 -17.44 2.86
C GLN A 24 -4.22 -16.08 3.35
N ALA A 25 -3.56 -15.49 4.35
CA ALA A 25 -3.91 -14.16 4.87
C ALA A 25 -3.80 -13.07 3.79
N ALA A 26 -2.73 -13.10 2.98
CA ALA A 26 -2.54 -12.19 1.85
C ALA A 26 -3.63 -12.39 0.78
N ALA A 27 -3.96 -13.64 0.44
CA ALA A 27 -5.00 -13.96 -0.53
C ALA A 27 -6.41 -13.50 -0.11
N LEU A 28 -6.67 -13.31 1.19
CA LEU A 28 -7.94 -12.79 1.69
C LEU A 28 -8.12 -11.28 1.50
N THR A 29 -7.14 -10.57 0.92
CA THR A 29 -7.19 -9.11 0.74
C THR A 29 -8.40 -8.67 -0.09
N GLY A 30 -8.69 -9.33 -1.22
CA GLY A 30 -9.89 -9.01 -2.02
C GLY A 30 -11.20 -9.34 -1.28
N ALA A 31 -11.26 -10.44 -0.54
CA ALA A 31 -12.41 -10.77 0.32
C ALA A 31 -12.68 -9.70 1.41
N GLN A 32 -11.64 -9.11 1.99
CA GLN A 32 -11.79 -8.01 2.95
C GLN A 32 -12.38 -6.75 2.31
N VAL A 33 -11.90 -6.39 1.11
CA VAL A 33 -12.45 -5.25 0.35
C VAL A 33 -13.88 -5.54 -0.08
N ARG A 34 -14.18 -6.77 -0.52
CA ARG A 34 -15.53 -7.20 -0.87
C ARG A 34 -16.47 -7.06 0.33
N ALA A 35 -16.03 -7.40 1.54
CA ALA A 35 -16.85 -7.21 2.74
C ALA A 35 -17.24 -5.74 2.99
N VAL A 36 -16.40 -4.77 2.61
CA VAL A 36 -16.75 -3.34 2.65
C VAL A 36 -17.78 -3.00 1.56
N ALA A 37 -17.61 -3.53 0.34
CA ALA A 37 -18.60 -3.37 -0.73
C ALA A 37 -19.97 -3.96 -0.36
N GLU A 38 -20.00 -5.13 0.31
CA GLU A 38 -21.21 -5.71 0.88
C GLU A 38 -21.88 -4.76 1.88
N ALA A 39 -21.10 -4.18 2.81
CA ALA A 39 -21.61 -3.24 3.79
C ALA A 39 -22.24 -2.00 3.12
N MET A 40 -21.64 -1.48 2.05
CA MET A 40 -22.23 -0.40 1.24
C MET A 40 -23.57 -0.81 0.64
N ARG A 41 -23.64 -2.00 0.03
CA ARG A 41 -24.87 -2.53 -0.59
C ARG A 41 -25.99 -2.81 0.42
N GLU A 42 -25.63 -3.18 1.64
CA GLU A 42 -26.56 -3.37 2.76
C GLU A 42 -27.07 -2.05 3.34
N GLY A 43 -26.56 -0.90 2.87
CA GLY A 43 -26.99 0.41 3.31
C GLY A 43 -26.34 0.92 4.60
N VAL A 44 -25.25 0.27 5.06
CA VAL A 44 -24.56 0.64 6.31
C VAL A 44 -24.15 2.13 6.33
N LEU A 45 -23.76 2.67 5.19
CA LEU A 45 -23.27 4.05 5.04
C LEU A 45 -24.35 5.04 4.57
N GLU A 46 -25.60 4.61 4.37
CA GLU A 46 -26.72 5.50 4.00
C GLU A 46 -26.90 6.73 4.90
N PRO A 47 -26.65 6.66 6.24
CA PRO A 47 -26.73 7.84 7.09
C PRO A 47 -25.80 8.98 6.68
N LEU A 48 -24.72 8.70 5.92
CA LEU A 48 -23.78 9.73 5.43
C LEU A 48 -24.31 10.50 4.23
N ALA A 49 -25.27 9.95 3.47
CA ALA A 49 -25.66 10.48 2.16
C ALA A 49 -26.13 11.94 2.18
N ALA A 50 -26.89 12.30 3.23
CA ALA A 50 -27.45 13.64 3.41
C ALA A 50 -26.55 14.60 4.21
N LEU A 51 -25.33 14.16 4.58
CA LEU A 51 -24.42 14.97 5.39
C LEU A 51 -23.53 15.86 4.50
N ARG A 52 -23.37 17.12 4.92
CA ARG A 52 -22.32 18.03 4.44
C ARG A 52 -21.38 18.36 5.60
N PRO A 53 -20.50 17.44 5.98
CA PRO A 53 -19.62 17.65 7.12
C PRO A 53 -18.66 18.81 6.86
N ARG A 54 -18.35 19.55 7.92
CA ARG A 54 -17.28 20.57 7.96
C ARG A 54 -15.91 19.94 7.75
N SER A 55 -15.70 18.72 8.24
CA SER A 55 -14.47 17.96 8.05
C SER A 55 -14.73 16.46 8.19
N VAL A 56 -13.87 15.66 7.55
CA VAL A 56 -13.74 14.22 7.82
C VAL A 56 -12.44 14.02 8.60
N VAL A 57 -12.56 13.61 9.85
CA VAL A 57 -11.44 13.39 10.77
C VAL A 57 -11.19 11.90 10.92
N ILE A 58 -10.02 11.44 10.49
CA ILE A 58 -9.65 10.04 10.58
C ILE A 58 -8.67 9.87 11.74
N VAL A 59 -9.08 9.07 12.73
CA VAL A 59 -8.28 8.72 13.89
C VAL A 59 -7.76 7.30 13.73
N HIS A 60 -6.45 7.16 13.60
CA HIS A 60 -5.79 5.87 13.33
C HIS A 60 -5.04 5.28 14.53
N GLY A 61 -5.04 5.98 15.68
CA GLY A 61 -4.32 5.52 16.87
C GLY A 61 -2.83 5.30 16.59
N VAL A 62 -2.30 4.18 17.08
CA VAL A 62 -0.92 3.75 16.82
C VAL A 62 -0.76 2.83 15.60
N SER A 63 -1.84 2.51 14.88
CA SER A 63 -1.79 1.62 13.72
C SER A 63 -1.05 2.27 12.54
N SER A 64 0.12 1.72 12.21
CA SER A 64 0.90 2.14 11.04
C SER A 64 0.17 1.80 9.73
N VAL A 65 -0.49 0.64 9.66
CA VAL A 65 -1.23 0.19 8.47
C VAL A 65 -2.41 1.11 8.18
N ALA A 66 -3.18 1.49 9.19
CA ALA A 66 -4.27 2.46 9.04
C ALA A 66 -3.72 3.85 8.68
N ARG A 67 -2.64 4.30 9.33
CA ARG A 67 -1.98 5.58 9.02
C ARG A 67 -1.52 5.65 7.56
N ASP A 68 -0.89 4.59 7.04
CA ASP A 68 -0.41 4.54 5.66
C ASP A 68 -1.59 4.52 4.67
N ALA A 69 -2.67 3.79 4.97
CA ALA A 69 -3.89 3.80 4.14
C ALA A 69 -4.55 5.19 4.10
N VAL A 70 -4.60 5.89 5.24
CA VAL A 70 -5.08 7.28 5.31
C VAL A 70 -4.20 8.21 4.48
N ALA A 71 -2.87 8.08 4.59
CA ALA A 71 -1.95 8.89 3.82
C ALA A 71 -2.13 8.70 2.30
N LEU A 72 -2.36 7.45 1.85
CA LEU A 72 -2.65 7.15 0.45
C LEU A 72 -3.97 7.80 0.01
N VAL A 73 -5.05 7.63 0.78
CA VAL A 73 -6.36 8.21 0.44
C VAL A 73 -6.30 9.75 0.43
N VAL A 74 -5.59 10.37 1.37
CA VAL A 74 -5.38 11.83 1.37
C VAL A 74 -4.64 12.26 0.10
N ALA A 75 -3.57 11.57 -0.28
CA ALA A 75 -2.80 11.90 -1.48
C ALA A 75 -3.67 11.82 -2.77
N CYS A 76 -4.55 10.82 -2.87
CA CYS A 76 -5.41 10.63 -4.05
C CYS A 76 -6.71 11.46 -4.05
N ALA A 77 -7.28 11.77 -2.88
CA ALA A 77 -8.65 12.31 -2.79
C ALA A 77 -8.76 13.74 -2.24
N ALA A 78 -7.76 14.26 -1.51
CA ALA A 78 -7.89 15.55 -0.81
C ALA A 78 -8.12 16.75 -1.74
N THR A 79 -7.66 16.68 -2.99
CA THR A 79 -7.89 17.73 -4.02
C THR A 79 -9.14 17.49 -4.87
N ARG A 80 -9.87 16.40 -4.58
CA ARG A 80 -11.04 15.94 -5.34
C ARG A 80 -12.33 15.99 -4.55
N VAL A 81 -12.25 15.99 -3.23
CA VAL A 81 -13.41 16.06 -2.34
C VAL A 81 -13.57 17.45 -1.73
N ASP A 82 -14.79 17.98 -1.74
CA ASP A 82 -15.15 19.31 -1.19
C ASP A 82 -15.25 19.33 0.35
N VAL A 83 -14.44 18.52 1.03
CA VAL A 83 -14.37 18.48 2.49
C VAL A 83 -12.92 18.31 2.96
N PRO A 84 -12.44 19.10 3.94
CA PRO A 84 -11.13 18.89 4.54
C PRO A 84 -11.02 17.49 5.16
N ILE A 85 -9.92 16.80 4.83
CA ILE A 85 -9.55 15.52 5.44
C ILE A 85 -8.48 15.79 6.50
N VAL A 86 -8.71 15.34 7.73
CA VAL A 86 -7.75 15.48 8.83
C VAL A 86 -7.34 14.11 9.33
N SER A 87 -6.06 13.77 9.18
CA SER A 87 -5.47 12.57 9.80
C SER A 87 -4.85 12.90 11.15
N ALA A 88 -5.17 12.15 12.19
CA ALA A 88 -4.57 12.34 13.51
C ALA A 88 -4.45 11.02 14.30
N PRO A 89 -3.44 10.87 15.18
CA PRO A 89 -3.35 9.71 16.08
C PRO A 89 -4.38 9.75 17.22
N ALA A 90 -5.00 10.91 17.49
CA ALA A 90 -6.02 11.07 18.52
C ALA A 90 -7.04 12.15 18.10
N LEU A 91 -8.25 12.08 18.64
CA LEU A 91 -9.33 13.01 18.28
C LEU A 91 -8.99 14.48 18.61
N PRO A 92 -8.93 15.39 17.63
CA PRO A 92 -8.69 16.82 17.88
C PRO A 92 -9.74 17.46 18.79
N GLY A 93 -9.34 18.49 19.54
CA GLY A 93 -10.19 19.17 20.52
C GLY A 93 -11.40 19.91 19.91
N TRP A 94 -11.30 20.31 18.65
CA TRP A 94 -12.30 21.11 17.94
C TRP A 94 -13.41 20.30 17.25
N VAL A 95 -13.28 18.96 17.23
CA VAL A 95 -14.30 18.07 16.64
C VAL A 95 -15.64 18.27 17.31
N GLY A 96 -16.71 18.37 16.53
CA GLY A 96 -18.06 18.60 16.99
C GLY A 96 -19.14 18.01 16.07
N PRO A 97 -20.40 18.44 16.21
CA PRO A 97 -21.55 17.80 15.56
C PRO A 97 -21.64 17.99 14.04
N LEU A 98 -20.76 18.80 13.46
CA LEU A 98 -20.68 19.00 12.01
C LEU A 98 -19.53 18.21 11.38
N ASP A 99 -18.83 17.37 12.13
CA ASP A 99 -17.73 16.56 11.61
C ASP A 99 -18.13 15.09 11.54
N VAL A 100 -17.56 14.39 10.55
CA VAL A 100 -17.55 12.93 10.50
C VAL A 100 -16.21 12.45 11.05
N VAL A 101 -16.25 11.50 11.97
CA VAL A 101 -15.06 10.90 12.59
C VAL A 101 -14.98 9.45 12.14
N VAL A 102 -13.90 9.08 11.47
CA VAL A 102 -13.59 7.69 11.13
C VAL A 102 -12.56 7.18 12.14
N VAL A 103 -12.90 6.13 12.89
CA VAL A 103 -11.97 5.43 13.79
C VAL A 103 -11.46 4.19 13.06
N ALA A 104 -10.17 4.12 12.76
CA ALA A 104 -9.57 3.05 11.97
C ALA A 104 -8.41 2.39 12.74
N GLY A 105 -8.45 1.07 12.92
CA GLY A 105 -7.39 0.33 13.60
C GLY A 105 -7.74 -1.13 13.85
N ASP A 106 -6.73 -1.95 14.11
CA ASP A 106 -6.90 -3.42 14.24
C ASP A 106 -6.91 -3.89 15.70
N ASP A 107 -6.51 -3.03 16.64
CA ASP A 107 -6.49 -3.36 18.07
C ASP A 107 -7.67 -2.69 18.79
N ALA A 108 -8.66 -3.51 19.17
CA ALA A 108 -9.81 -3.07 19.94
C ALA A 108 -9.46 -2.59 21.37
N ALA A 109 -8.27 -2.95 21.87
CA ALA A 109 -7.73 -2.48 23.14
C ALA A 109 -6.97 -1.15 23.02
N ASP A 110 -6.84 -0.57 21.81
CA ASP A 110 -6.22 0.74 21.64
C ASP A 110 -7.08 1.82 22.33
N MET A 111 -6.58 2.28 23.47
CA MET A 111 -7.24 3.29 24.28
C MET A 111 -7.36 4.64 23.56
N ALA A 112 -6.50 4.95 22.58
CA ALA A 112 -6.63 6.16 21.79
C ALA A 112 -7.87 6.11 20.87
N LEU A 113 -8.17 4.94 20.29
CA LEU A 113 -9.37 4.72 19.49
C LEU A 113 -10.63 4.75 20.35
N ALA A 114 -10.61 4.08 21.50
CA ALA A 114 -11.74 4.07 22.45
C ALA A 114 -12.04 5.50 22.97
N ASP A 115 -11.01 6.25 23.36
CA ASP A 115 -11.13 7.63 23.81
C ASP A 115 -11.63 8.57 22.69
N ALA A 116 -11.15 8.37 21.45
CA ALA A 116 -11.64 9.10 20.29
C ALA A 116 -13.13 8.84 20.03
N ALA A 117 -13.57 7.57 20.01
CA ALA A 117 -14.97 7.20 19.85
C ALA A 117 -15.85 7.81 20.96
N ALA A 118 -15.44 7.66 22.23
CA ALA A 118 -16.19 8.19 23.37
C ALA A 118 -16.34 9.71 23.33
N ARG A 119 -15.29 10.44 22.91
CA ARG A 119 -15.34 11.90 22.77
C ARG A 119 -16.14 12.34 21.56
N ALA A 120 -15.97 11.71 20.40
CA ALA A 120 -16.72 12.04 19.19
C ALA A 120 -18.23 11.93 19.46
N ARG A 121 -18.66 10.83 20.09
CA ARG A 121 -20.05 10.62 20.53
C ARG A 121 -20.50 11.69 21.53
N ARG A 122 -19.71 11.99 22.57
CA ARG A 122 -20.04 13.04 23.55
C ARG A 122 -20.22 14.41 22.90
N ARG A 123 -19.49 14.68 21.81
CA ARG A 123 -19.56 15.92 21.04
C ARG A 123 -20.55 15.84 19.87
N ARG A 124 -21.30 14.73 19.77
CA ARG A 124 -22.33 14.47 18.76
C ARG A 124 -21.81 14.51 17.31
N ALA A 125 -20.53 14.23 17.11
CA ALA A 125 -19.99 13.98 15.77
C ALA A 125 -20.55 12.67 15.22
N GLU A 126 -20.69 12.58 13.90
CA GLU A 126 -21.03 11.31 13.24
C GLU A 126 -19.80 10.40 13.30
N VAL A 127 -19.98 9.12 13.67
CA VAL A 127 -18.84 8.21 13.90
C VAL A 127 -18.95 7.01 12.98
N VAL A 128 -17.94 6.80 12.15
CA VAL A 128 -17.74 5.57 11.37
C VAL A 128 -16.62 4.76 12.02
N VAL A 129 -16.82 3.46 12.18
CA VAL A 129 -15.87 2.58 12.86
C VAL A 129 -15.36 1.53 11.88
N ALA A 130 -14.11 1.66 11.47
CA ALA A 130 -13.36 0.69 10.67
C ALA A 130 -12.36 -0.06 11.58
N ALA A 131 -12.85 -0.63 12.68
CA ALA A 131 -12.04 -1.32 13.69
C ALA A 131 -12.88 -2.40 14.38
N PRO A 132 -12.29 -3.45 14.98
CA PRO A 132 -13.06 -4.47 15.69
C PRO A 132 -13.82 -3.87 16.88
N ILE A 133 -15.15 -4.01 16.89
CA ILE A 133 -16.03 -3.45 17.94
C ILE A 133 -16.12 -4.43 19.11
N GLU A 134 -14.99 -4.60 19.79
CA GLU A 134 -14.84 -5.43 20.98
C GLU A 134 -14.16 -4.60 22.09
N GLY A 135 -14.15 -5.09 23.33
CA GLY A 135 -13.39 -4.50 24.42
C GLY A 135 -13.64 -2.99 24.66
N PRO A 136 -12.59 -2.21 25.00
CA PRO A 136 -12.71 -0.78 25.30
C PRO A 136 -13.37 0.05 24.19
N LEU A 137 -13.13 -0.28 22.92
CA LEU A 137 -13.76 0.41 21.80
C LEU A 137 -15.27 0.14 21.75
N GLY A 138 -15.70 -1.12 21.94
CA GLY A 138 -17.11 -1.48 22.03
C GLY A 138 -17.85 -0.76 23.17
N ASP A 139 -17.23 -0.72 24.36
CA ASP A 139 -17.77 0.00 25.53
C ASP A 139 -17.87 1.51 25.26
N ALA A 140 -16.86 2.09 24.60
CA ALA A 140 -16.83 3.49 24.23
C ALA A 140 -17.91 3.87 23.22
N LEU A 141 -18.27 2.97 22.30
CA LEU A 141 -19.31 3.16 21.29
C LEU A 141 -20.71 2.95 21.86
N GLY A 142 -20.88 1.99 22.78
CA GLY A 142 -22.16 1.68 23.41
C GLY A 142 -23.27 1.36 22.40
N GLY A 143 -22.92 0.64 21.33
CA GLY A 143 -23.83 0.28 20.24
C GLY A 143 -24.22 1.43 19.29
N SER A 144 -23.53 2.57 19.36
CA SER A 144 -23.73 3.71 18.44
C SER A 144 -22.62 3.81 17.40
N GLY A 145 -22.90 4.45 16.28
CA GLY A 145 -21.97 4.67 15.17
C GLY A 145 -22.26 3.78 13.96
N ILE A 146 -21.68 4.13 12.83
CA ILE A 146 -21.75 3.41 11.57
C ILE A 146 -20.69 2.30 11.58
N ASP A 147 -21.12 1.06 11.53
CA ASP A 147 -20.29 -0.13 11.71
C ASP A 147 -19.69 -0.63 10.39
N LEU A 148 -18.43 -0.26 10.13
CA LEU A 148 -17.58 -0.85 9.09
C LEU A 148 -16.50 -1.77 9.69
N SER A 149 -16.79 -2.39 10.84
CA SER A 149 -15.84 -3.29 11.48
C SER A 149 -15.45 -4.46 10.58
N PRO A 150 -14.21 -4.95 10.66
CA PRO A 150 -13.76 -6.10 9.86
C PRO A 150 -14.67 -7.32 10.03
N ARG A 151 -15.25 -7.78 8.92
CA ARG A 151 -16.08 -9.01 8.86
C ARG A 151 -15.26 -10.29 8.75
N LEU A 152 -14.00 -10.18 8.35
CA LEU A 152 -13.04 -11.27 8.30
C LEU A 152 -11.92 -11.03 9.32
N ARG A 153 -11.56 -12.09 10.04
CA ARG A 153 -10.36 -12.09 10.89
C ARG A 153 -9.18 -12.47 10.03
N VAL A 154 -8.30 -11.50 9.79
CA VAL A 154 -7.03 -11.67 9.07
C VAL A 154 -5.90 -11.11 9.93
N ASP A 155 -4.67 -11.48 9.62
CA ASP A 155 -3.50 -10.86 10.24
C ASP A 155 -3.50 -9.34 9.95
N PRO A 156 -3.32 -8.48 10.98
CA PRO A 156 -3.36 -7.02 10.84
C PRO A 156 -2.42 -6.45 9.77
N ARG A 157 -1.33 -7.15 9.44
CA ARG A 157 -0.36 -6.72 8.42
C ARG A 157 -0.96 -6.64 7.01
N PHE A 158 -2.05 -7.36 6.74
CA PHE A 158 -2.73 -7.42 5.43
C PHE A 158 -4.03 -6.59 5.38
N ARG A 159 -4.20 -5.62 6.29
CA ARG A 159 -5.41 -4.79 6.39
C ARG A 159 -5.38 -3.52 5.55
N PHE A 160 -4.24 -3.21 4.92
CA PHE A 160 -4.03 -1.96 4.18
C PHE A 160 -5.13 -1.67 3.15
N ALA A 161 -5.39 -2.60 2.24
CA ALA A 161 -6.42 -2.42 1.20
C ALA A 161 -7.83 -2.30 1.79
N ALA A 162 -8.12 -3.00 2.89
CA ALA A 162 -9.41 -2.90 3.58
C ALA A 162 -9.64 -1.50 4.17
N TYR A 163 -8.61 -0.84 4.71
CA TYR A 163 -8.70 0.55 5.15
C TYR A 163 -8.87 1.53 4.00
N VAL A 164 -8.12 1.36 2.91
CA VAL A 164 -8.30 2.17 1.70
C VAL A 164 -9.74 2.06 1.20
N ALA A 165 -10.28 0.84 1.14
CA ALA A 165 -11.66 0.57 0.76
C ALA A 165 -12.69 1.20 1.70
N ALA A 166 -12.51 1.06 3.02
CA ALA A 166 -13.41 1.65 4.01
C ALA A 166 -13.45 3.18 3.91
N LEU A 167 -12.28 3.82 3.74
CA LEU A 167 -12.19 5.27 3.57
C LEU A 167 -12.80 5.74 2.25
N LEU A 168 -12.52 5.03 1.15
CA LEU A 168 -13.14 5.30 -0.14
C LEU A 168 -14.66 5.16 -0.05
N ALA A 169 -15.17 4.13 0.63
CA ALA A 169 -16.60 3.93 0.87
C ALA A 169 -17.22 5.10 1.65
N VAL A 170 -16.55 5.61 2.69
CA VAL A 170 -17.01 6.80 3.44
C VAL A 170 -17.11 8.02 2.52
N PHE A 171 -16.08 8.33 1.75
CA PHE A 171 -16.11 9.49 0.84
C PHE A 171 -17.14 9.33 -0.28
N ALA A 172 -17.26 8.14 -0.87
CA ALA A 172 -18.27 7.84 -1.89
C ALA A 172 -19.71 7.92 -1.34
N SER A 173 -19.90 7.68 -0.04
CA SER A 173 -21.20 7.72 0.61
C SER A 173 -21.62 9.12 1.07
N LEU A 174 -20.73 10.12 1.03
CA LEU A 174 -21.07 11.52 1.26
C LEU A 174 -21.67 12.14 -0.01
N SER A 175 -22.84 11.66 -0.44
CA SER A 175 -23.44 12.01 -1.74
C SER A 175 -23.73 13.50 -1.93
N ASP A 176 -23.95 14.23 -0.84
CA ASP A 176 -24.09 15.68 -0.86
C ASP A 176 -22.74 16.42 -0.98
N VAL A 177 -21.61 15.78 -0.70
CA VAL A 177 -20.27 16.36 -0.90
C VAL A 177 -19.83 16.12 -2.34
N ARG A 178 -19.35 17.16 -3.01
CA ARG A 178 -18.81 17.00 -4.36
C ARG A 178 -17.52 16.18 -4.29
N PHE A 179 -17.46 15.11 -5.07
CA PHE A 179 -16.28 14.29 -5.30
C PHE A 179 -16.01 14.27 -6.81
N THR A 180 -14.87 14.83 -7.24
CA THR A 180 -14.49 14.97 -8.65
C THR A 180 -13.53 13.89 -9.12
N GLY A 181 -13.58 13.57 -10.42
CA GLY A 181 -12.75 12.54 -11.04
C GLY A 181 -13.36 11.14 -10.95
N PRO A 182 -12.84 10.18 -11.74
CA PRO A 182 -13.30 8.80 -11.71
C PRO A 182 -12.82 8.12 -10.43
N ALA A 183 -13.76 7.81 -9.52
CA ALA A 183 -13.49 6.96 -8.37
C ALA A 183 -13.87 5.51 -8.70
N PRO A 184 -12.97 4.54 -8.45
CA PRO A 184 -13.27 3.13 -8.70
C PRO A 184 -14.36 2.64 -7.74
N LEU A 185 -15.17 1.67 -8.18
CA LEU A 185 -16.10 1.02 -7.28
C LEU A 185 -15.31 0.11 -6.32
N VAL A 186 -15.74 0.06 -5.06
CA VAL A 186 -15.11 -0.81 -4.05
C VAL A 186 -15.20 -2.28 -4.46
N GLY A 187 -16.29 -2.68 -5.13
CA GLY A 187 -16.44 -4.02 -5.70
C GLY A 187 -15.38 -4.34 -6.76
N ASP A 188 -15.14 -3.42 -7.70
CA ASP A 188 -14.15 -3.60 -8.76
C ASP A 188 -12.73 -3.72 -8.19
N ILE A 189 -12.41 -2.96 -7.13
CA ILE A 189 -11.13 -3.11 -6.40
C ILE A 189 -11.02 -4.52 -5.80
N ALA A 190 -12.10 -5.04 -5.21
CA ALA A 190 -12.10 -6.37 -4.62
C ALA A 190 -11.84 -7.47 -5.66
N ASP A 191 -12.50 -7.37 -6.82
CA ASP A 191 -12.35 -8.34 -7.90
C ASP A 191 -10.92 -8.29 -8.48
N ALA A 192 -10.35 -7.09 -8.68
CA ALA A 192 -8.97 -6.94 -9.12
C ALA A 192 -7.95 -7.54 -8.13
N LEU A 193 -8.18 -7.38 -6.81
CA LEU A 193 -7.31 -7.96 -5.78
C LEU A 193 -7.40 -9.49 -5.72
N ASP A 194 -8.60 -10.06 -5.92
CA ASP A 194 -8.76 -11.51 -6.00
C ASP A 194 -8.07 -12.10 -7.25
N ASP A 195 -8.16 -11.42 -8.38
CA ASP A 195 -7.49 -11.82 -9.62
C ASP A 195 -5.95 -11.76 -9.48
N GLU A 196 -5.42 -10.73 -8.83
CA GLU A 196 -3.99 -10.62 -8.52
C GLU A 196 -3.55 -11.75 -7.57
N ALA A 197 -4.30 -12.01 -6.50
CA ALA A 197 -4.00 -13.11 -5.57
C ALA A 197 -4.04 -14.49 -6.27
N ALA A 198 -4.96 -14.71 -7.20
CA ALA A 198 -5.05 -15.93 -7.99
C ALA A 198 -3.88 -16.08 -8.99
N THR A 199 -3.39 -14.96 -9.53
CA THR A 199 -2.22 -14.90 -10.42
C THR A 199 -0.93 -15.17 -9.65
N ASP A 200 -0.85 -14.66 -8.43
CA ASP A 200 0.32 -14.81 -7.54
C ASP A 200 0.26 -16.08 -6.67
N HIS A 201 -0.67 -17.01 -6.96
CA HIS A 201 -0.88 -18.24 -6.20
C HIS A 201 0.39 -19.15 -6.20
N PRO A 202 0.71 -19.84 -5.09
CA PRO A 202 1.94 -20.65 -4.96
C PRO A 202 2.10 -21.74 -6.02
N ALA A 203 1.00 -22.35 -6.45
CA ALA A 203 0.99 -23.36 -7.51
C ALA A 203 1.30 -22.84 -8.92
N ARG A 204 1.45 -21.52 -9.11
CA ARG A 204 1.88 -20.93 -10.39
C ARG A 204 3.40 -20.93 -10.47
N GLU A 205 3.94 -21.38 -11.60
CA GLU A 205 5.37 -21.32 -11.89
C GLU A 205 5.88 -19.88 -11.81
N THR A 206 7.13 -19.71 -11.38
CA THR A 206 7.76 -18.39 -11.16
C THR A 206 7.64 -17.47 -12.36
N PHE A 207 7.80 -17.95 -13.59
CA PHE A 207 7.67 -17.12 -14.81
C PHE A 207 6.28 -16.49 -15.01
N HIS A 208 5.24 -17.08 -14.41
CA HIS A 208 3.85 -16.62 -14.49
C HIS A 208 3.35 -15.92 -13.21
N ASN A 209 4.18 -15.87 -12.18
CA ASN A 209 3.83 -15.37 -10.85
C ASN A 209 4.63 -14.09 -10.56
N ARG A 210 3.95 -12.94 -10.55
CA ARG A 210 4.61 -11.63 -10.45
C ARG A 210 5.19 -11.41 -9.06
N ALA A 211 4.53 -11.94 -8.03
CA ALA A 211 5.06 -11.91 -6.67
C ALA A 211 6.33 -12.75 -6.51
N LYS A 212 6.43 -13.95 -7.12
CA LYS A 212 7.67 -14.76 -7.12
C LYS A 212 8.80 -14.06 -7.88
N LEU A 213 8.51 -13.48 -9.05
CA LEU A 213 9.49 -12.67 -9.80
C LEU A 213 9.96 -11.45 -8.99
N LEU A 214 9.05 -10.79 -8.28
CA LEU A 214 9.40 -9.68 -7.40
C LEU A 214 10.25 -10.15 -6.21
N ALA A 215 9.90 -11.27 -5.58
CA ALA A 215 10.69 -11.86 -4.50
C ALA A 215 12.13 -12.16 -4.96
N ALA A 216 12.30 -12.83 -6.11
CA ALA A 216 13.61 -13.11 -6.68
C ALA A 216 14.42 -11.82 -6.99
N ARG A 217 13.76 -10.74 -7.42
CA ARG A 217 14.43 -9.44 -7.63
C ARG A 217 14.87 -8.76 -6.34
N LEU A 218 14.09 -8.92 -5.27
CA LEU A 218 14.34 -8.31 -3.97
C LEU A 218 15.42 -9.04 -3.16
N SER A 219 15.65 -10.32 -3.44
CA SER A 219 16.54 -11.16 -2.65
C SER A 219 18.01 -10.75 -2.76
N ASP A 220 18.50 -10.54 -3.98
CA ASP A 220 19.93 -10.47 -4.28
C ASP A 220 20.57 -9.10 -4.07
N ARG A 221 19.82 -8.09 -3.61
CA ARG A 221 20.29 -6.69 -3.56
C ARG A 221 19.82 -5.93 -2.34
N ARG A 222 20.55 -4.84 -2.02
CA ARG A 222 20.01 -3.72 -1.23
C ARG A 222 18.98 -3.00 -2.10
N VAL A 223 17.85 -2.64 -1.52
CA VAL A 223 16.72 -2.05 -2.25
C VAL A 223 16.39 -0.67 -1.67
N VAL A 224 16.21 0.29 -2.57
CA VAL A 224 15.68 1.62 -2.26
C VAL A 224 14.33 1.77 -2.96
N TRP A 225 13.28 1.97 -2.17
CA TRP A 225 11.95 2.30 -2.68
C TRP A 225 11.82 3.81 -2.84
N THR A 226 11.25 4.24 -3.96
CA THR A 226 10.95 5.66 -4.23
C THR A 226 9.59 5.78 -4.92
N GLY A 227 9.01 6.98 -4.93
CA GLY A 227 7.75 7.27 -5.60
C GLY A 227 7.90 8.43 -6.58
N ASP A 228 7.18 8.37 -7.70
CA ASP A 228 7.11 9.44 -8.69
C ASP A 228 6.14 10.58 -8.32
N SER A 229 5.33 10.35 -7.29
CA SER A 229 4.17 11.14 -6.86
C SER A 229 3.95 11.00 -5.34
N PRO A 230 3.22 11.92 -4.67
CA PRO A 230 2.93 11.82 -3.24
C PRO A 230 2.29 10.48 -2.83
N ALA A 231 1.31 9.97 -3.59
CA ALA A 231 0.69 8.68 -3.31
C ALA A 231 1.67 7.52 -3.52
N ALA A 232 2.47 7.56 -4.59
CA ALA A 232 3.52 6.57 -4.81
C ALA A 232 4.56 6.54 -3.69
N SER A 233 4.97 7.71 -3.16
CA SER A 233 5.91 7.78 -2.04
C SER A 233 5.34 7.17 -0.75
N VAL A 234 4.04 7.33 -0.50
CA VAL A 234 3.35 6.65 0.61
C VAL A 234 3.42 5.12 0.43
N VAL A 235 3.09 4.64 -0.77
CA VAL A 235 3.11 3.20 -1.08
C VAL A 235 4.52 2.62 -1.04
N ALA A 236 5.52 3.35 -1.54
CA ALA A 236 6.93 3.00 -1.46
C ALA A 236 7.39 2.81 0.00
N ALA A 237 7.04 3.76 0.89
CA ALA A 237 7.35 3.67 2.30
C ALA A 237 6.64 2.50 2.99
N ARG A 238 5.35 2.32 2.69
CA ARG A 238 4.55 1.19 3.19
C ARG A 238 5.14 -0.15 2.74
N ASN A 239 5.58 -0.27 1.49
CA ASN A 239 6.14 -1.49 0.93
C ASN A 239 7.47 -1.88 1.61
N ALA A 240 8.35 -0.91 1.85
CA ALA A 240 9.58 -1.15 2.62
C ALA A 240 9.28 -1.64 4.04
N ASN A 241 8.29 -1.04 4.72
CA ASN A 241 7.87 -1.47 6.05
C ASN A 241 7.24 -2.87 6.04
N SER A 242 6.42 -3.19 5.02
CA SER A 242 5.80 -4.50 4.89
C SER A 242 6.84 -5.60 4.64
N LEU A 243 7.84 -5.34 3.78
CA LEU A 243 8.96 -6.25 3.54
C LEU A 243 9.71 -6.56 4.83
N LEU A 244 10.02 -5.56 5.64
CA LEU A 244 10.65 -5.77 6.94
C LEU A 244 9.75 -6.59 7.88
N ALA A 245 8.47 -6.25 7.98
CA ALA A 245 7.52 -6.88 8.90
C ALA A 245 7.14 -8.33 8.53
N LEU A 246 7.17 -8.66 7.24
CA LEU A 246 6.78 -9.97 6.72
C LEU A 246 7.98 -10.88 6.44
N SER A 247 9.13 -10.34 6.05
CA SER A 247 10.30 -11.12 5.60
C SER A 247 11.61 -10.84 6.34
N GLY A 248 11.68 -9.76 7.12
CA GLY A 248 12.94 -9.28 7.71
C GLY A 248 13.82 -8.48 6.73
N LYS A 249 13.47 -8.41 5.44
CA LYS A 249 14.24 -7.69 4.43
C LYS A 249 14.28 -6.19 4.73
N VAL A 250 15.48 -5.68 5.01
CA VAL A 250 15.71 -4.24 5.22
C VAL A 250 15.77 -3.53 3.88
N CYS A 251 14.85 -2.58 3.67
CA CYS A 251 14.84 -1.70 2.51
C CYS A 251 14.91 -0.24 2.96
N ALA A 252 15.55 0.61 2.15
CA ALA A 252 15.53 2.05 2.34
C ALA A 252 14.39 2.69 1.55
N THR A 253 13.97 3.88 1.97
CA THR A 253 12.97 4.70 1.29
C THR A 253 13.53 6.10 1.07
N ALA A 254 13.40 6.65 -0.14
CA ALA A 254 13.92 7.97 -0.44
C ALA A 254 13.07 8.69 -1.49
N ASP A 255 13.07 10.02 -1.45
CA ASP A 255 12.51 10.84 -2.51
C ASP A 255 13.31 10.64 -3.81
N ILE A 256 12.61 10.68 -4.95
CA ILE A 256 13.20 10.37 -6.26
C ILE A 256 14.39 11.29 -6.59
N ASP A 257 14.35 12.54 -6.15
CA ASP A 257 15.41 13.52 -6.36
C ASP A 257 16.68 13.17 -5.54
N ALA A 258 16.52 12.58 -4.35
CA ALA A 258 17.63 12.09 -3.53
C ALA A 258 18.27 10.84 -4.16
N VAL A 259 17.44 9.94 -4.71
CA VAL A 259 17.92 8.75 -5.44
C VAL A 259 18.71 9.14 -6.69
N ALA A 260 18.22 10.12 -7.45
CA ALA A 260 18.93 10.68 -8.60
C ALA A 260 20.27 11.30 -8.21
N SER A 261 20.34 11.94 -7.03
CA SER A 261 21.58 12.56 -6.52
C SER A 261 22.66 11.54 -6.13
N ILE A 262 22.27 10.42 -5.50
CA ILE A 262 23.19 9.30 -5.19
C ILE A 262 23.76 8.71 -6.48
N SER A 263 22.94 8.61 -7.52
CA SER A 263 23.34 8.07 -8.82
C SER A 263 24.43 8.92 -9.45
N LEU A 264 24.28 10.24 -9.53
CA LEU A 264 25.30 11.12 -10.09
C LEU A 264 26.64 11.03 -9.34
N GLN A 265 26.61 10.97 -8.01
CA GLN A 265 27.83 10.83 -7.20
C GLN A 265 28.48 9.47 -7.41
N SER A 266 27.69 8.39 -7.40
CA SER A 266 28.16 7.02 -7.63
C SER A 266 28.73 6.85 -9.05
N TRP A 267 28.14 7.47 -10.08
CA TRP A 267 28.67 7.46 -11.45
C TRP A 267 30.01 8.20 -11.56
N SER A 268 30.17 9.31 -10.84
CA SER A 268 31.44 10.04 -10.85
C SER A 268 32.56 9.35 -10.06
N ALA A 269 32.20 8.54 -9.05
CA ALA A 269 33.15 7.78 -8.24
C ALA A 269 33.46 6.38 -8.81
N SER A 270 32.52 5.77 -9.53
CA SER A 270 32.61 4.39 -10.05
C SER A 270 32.99 4.40 -11.52
N GLY A 271 34.27 4.66 -11.80
CA GLY A 271 34.85 4.40 -13.12
C GLY A 271 35.00 2.90 -13.46
N ALA A 272 34.50 2.00 -12.63
CA ALA A 272 34.55 0.55 -12.84
C ALA A 272 33.21 0.07 -13.45
N SER A 273 33.26 -0.35 -14.71
CA SER A 273 32.14 -0.94 -15.42
C SER A 273 31.87 -2.38 -14.95
N ALA A 274 30.70 -2.94 -15.30
CA ALA A 274 30.41 -4.37 -15.11
C ALA A 274 31.48 -5.29 -15.73
N VAL A 275 32.23 -4.82 -16.73
CA VAL A 275 33.36 -5.53 -17.33
C VAL A 275 34.57 -5.57 -16.39
N ASP A 276 34.83 -4.50 -15.65
CA ASP A 276 35.94 -4.42 -14.70
C ASP A 276 35.74 -5.35 -13.50
N SER A 277 34.48 -5.65 -13.15
CA SER A 277 34.12 -6.63 -12.11
C SER A 277 34.49 -8.08 -12.50
N ILE A 278 34.40 -8.43 -13.79
CA ILE A 278 34.70 -9.80 -14.30
C ILE A 278 36.21 -10.09 -14.26
N PHE A 279 37.04 -9.06 -14.42
CA PHE A 279 38.50 -9.17 -14.40
C PHE A 279 39.12 -8.72 -13.07
N HIS A 280 38.30 -8.41 -12.07
CA HIS A 280 38.75 -7.91 -10.78
C HIS A 280 39.47 -8.99 -9.98
N ASP A 281 40.71 -8.72 -9.58
CA ASP A 281 41.48 -9.56 -8.66
C ASP A 281 41.43 -8.96 -7.24
N PRO A 282 40.72 -9.59 -6.28
CA PRO A 282 40.59 -9.08 -4.91
C PRO A 282 41.92 -8.93 -4.16
N GLN A 283 42.99 -9.59 -4.60
CA GLN A 283 44.32 -9.49 -3.99
C GLN A 283 45.14 -8.31 -4.53
N ILE A 284 44.81 -7.79 -5.73
CA ILE A 284 45.57 -6.76 -6.43
C ILE A 284 44.80 -5.44 -6.50
N ASP A 285 43.49 -5.49 -6.73
CA ASP A 285 42.69 -4.34 -7.13
C ASP A 285 41.93 -3.66 -5.97
N GLY A 286 42.02 -4.20 -4.75
CA GLY A 286 41.28 -3.72 -3.57
C GLY A 286 39.81 -4.18 -3.54
N PRO A 287 38.97 -3.70 -2.61
CA PRO A 287 37.56 -4.10 -2.56
C PRO A 287 36.76 -3.50 -3.72
N LEU A 288 35.93 -4.32 -4.39
CA LEU A 288 34.95 -3.82 -5.37
C LEU A 288 34.11 -2.70 -4.76
N ALA A 289 33.83 -1.68 -5.58
CA ALA A 289 32.78 -0.74 -5.24
C ALA A 289 31.49 -1.53 -5.00
N ALA A 290 30.88 -1.33 -3.82
CA ALA A 290 29.66 -2.03 -3.48
C ALA A 290 28.62 -1.77 -4.58
N GLU A 291 28.01 -2.84 -5.08
CA GLU A 291 27.04 -2.72 -6.16
C GLU A 291 25.94 -1.73 -5.76
N PRO A 292 25.53 -0.84 -6.69
CA PRO A 292 24.53 0.17 -6.38
C PRO A 292 23.25 -0.51 -5.90
N PRO A 293 22.51 0.10 -4.97
CA PRO A 293 21.23 -0.45 -4.56
C PRO A 293 20.28 -0.47 -5.75
N ARG A 294 19.46 -1.52 -5.84
CA ARG A 294 18.33 -1.58 -6.78
C ARG A 294 17.31 -0.53 -6.39
N VAL A 295 16.86 0.27 -7.35
CA VAL A 295 15.85 1.32 -7.14
C VAL A 295 14.52 0.85 -7.70
N LEU A 296 13.51 0.75 -6.84
CA LEU A 296 12.13 0.43 -7.23
C LEU A 296 11.28 1.69 -7.13
N ALA A 297 10.93 2.26 -8.29
CA ALA A 297 10.13 3.46 -8.40
C ALA A 297 8.64 3.10 -8.53
N VAL A 298 7.89 3.29 -7.46
CA VAL A 298 6.45 3.10 -7.44
C VAL A 298 5.76 4.12 -8.35
N THR A 299 4.83 3.64 -9.17
CA THR A 299 3.98 4.44 -10.06
C THR A 299 2.68 3.69 -10.37
N THR A 300 1.87 4.19 -11.29
CA THR A 300 0.67 3.54 -11.86
C THR A 300 0.86 3.31 -13.37
N ALA A 301 0.05 2.45 -14.00
CA ALA A 301 0.21 2.23 -15.44
C ALA A 301 -0.05 3.51 -16.25
N SER A 302 -0.97 4.36 -15.79
CA SER A 302 -1.26 5.66 -16.41
C SER A 302 -0.08 6.64 -16.36
N ARG A 303 0.83 6.49 -15.37
CA ARG A 303 1.98 7.38 -15.17
C ARG A 303 3.33 6.76 -15.49
N GLN A 304 3.38 5.48 -15.85
CA GLN A 304 4.62 4.73 -16.09
C GLN A 304 5.60 5.48 -17.00
N TRP A 305 5.13 5.99 -18.14
CA TRP A 305 5.98 6.72 -19.08
C TRP A 305 6.73 7.91 -18.43
N PHE A 306 6.05 8.64 -17.54
CA PHE A 306 6.65 9.77 -16.83
C PHE A 306 7.61 9.32 -15.74
N ALA A 307 7.24 8.28 -14.99
CA ALA A 307 8.09 7.69 -13.96
C ALA A 307 9.40 7.20 -14.57
N GLU A 308 9.34 6.47 -15.69
CA GLU A 308 10.51 5.99 -16.44
C GLU A 308 11.44 7.15 -16.81
N ARG A 309 10.89 8.27 -17.32
CA ARG A 309 11.69 9.46 -17.66
C ARG A 309 12.40 10.09 -16.46
N ARG A 310 11.83 9.99 -15.25
CA ARG A 310 12.47 10.51 -14.03
C ARG A 310 13.58 9.61 -13.52
N ILE A 311 13.55 8.31 -13.83
CA ILE A 311 14.57 7.35 -13.41
C ILE A 311 15.61 7.04 -14.49
N VAL A 312 15.45 7.55 -15.71
CA VAL A 312 16.47 7.45 -16.76
C VAL A 312 17.80 8.00 -16.24
N GLY A 313 18.85 7.18 -16.29
CA GLY A 313 20.20 7.51 -15.82
C GLY A 313 20.48 7.15 -14.35
N ILE A 314 19.50 6.64 -13.61
CA ILE A 314 19.69 6.03 -12.29
C ILE A 314 20.09 4.55 -12.50
N PRO A 315 21.22 4.06 -11.96
CA PRO A 315 21.62 2.66 -12.07
C PRO A 315 20.59 1.74 -11.45
N ASP A 316 20.33 0.61 -12.12
CA ASP A 316 19.51 -0.47 -11.59
C ASP A 316 18.15 0.02 -11.06
N ALA A 317 17.58 1.03 -11.73
CA ALA A 317 16.28 1.61 -11.43
C ALA A 317 15.22 1.06 -12.38
N GLU A 318 14.11 0.62 -11.82
CA GLU A 318 12.93 0.18 -12.56
C GLU A 318 11.66 0.79 -11.98
N ALA A 319 10.69 1.06 -12.86
CA ALA A 319 9.34 1.42 -12.45
C ALA A 319 8.56 0.16 -12.06
N VAL A 320 7.76 0.24 -10.99
CA VAL A 320 6.89 -0.84 -10.51
C VAL A 320 5.48 -0.30 -10.26
N PHE A 321 4.48 -1.03 -10.77
CA PHE A 321 3.06 -0.67 -10.71
C PHE A 321 2.19 -1.93 -10.62
N GLY A 322 0.96 -1.79 -10.13
CA GLY A 322 0.09 -2.94 -9.83
C GLY A 322 -0.71 -3.47 -11.02
N GLU A 323 -1.09 -2.63 -11.96
CA GLU A 323 -1.94 -3.01 -13.11
C GLU A 323 -1.18 -3.88 -14.13
N VAL A 324 -1.94 -4.64 -14.94
CA VAL A 324 -1.35 -5.45 -16.02
C VAL A 324 -0.91 -4.53 -17.16
N ASP A 325 0.27 -4.80 -17.70
CA ASP A 325 0.84 -4.10 -18.85
C ASP A 325 0.11 -4.53 -20.15
N ASP A 326 -1.10 -4.01 -20.37
CA ASP A 326 -1.82 -4.12 -21.64
C ASP A 326 -1.47 -2.98 -22.61
N ALA A 327 -0.66 -2.01 -22.16
CA ALA A 327 -0.23 -0.85 -22.94
C ALA A 327 1.16 -1.07 -23.53
N ASP A 328 1.48 -0.38 -24.63
CA ASP A 328 2.86 -0.32 -25.10
C ASP A 328 3.66 0.58 -24.13
N PRO A 329 4.69 0.08 -23.42
CA PRO A 329 5.48 0.87 -22.48
C PRO A 329 6.18 2.06 -23.16
N ALA A 330 6.35 2.02 -24.50
CA ALA A 330 6.88 3.12 -25.29
C ALA A 330 5.82 4.11 -25.80
N ALA A 331 4.53 3.91 -25.48
CA ALA A 331 3.46 4.79 -25.92
C ALA A 331 3.58 6.17 -25.26
N HIS A 332 4.15 7.10 -26.03
CA HIS A 332 4.17 8.51 -25.64
C HIS A 332 2.73 9.03 -25.49
N PRO A 333 2.41 9.82 -24.45
CA PRO A 333 1.11 10.45 -24.33
C PRO A 333 0.74 11.17 -25.65
N ALA A 334 -0.44 10.86 -26.18
CA ALA A 334 -0.88 11.31 -27.50
C ALA A 334 -1.23 12.82 -27.58
N GLY A 335 -0.98 13.58 -26.51
CA GLY A 335 -1.36 14.99 -26.39
C GLY A 335 -0.53 15.76 -25.35
N PRO A 336 -0.73 17.09 -25.25
CA PRO A 336 -0.06 17.91 -24.25
C PRO A 336 -0.46 17.48 -22.85
N VAL A 337 0.56 17.23 -22.03
CA VAL A 337 0.41 16.74 -20.65
C VAL A 337 0.09 17.91 -19.73
N GLY A 338 -1.04 17.82 -19.05
CA GLY A 338 -1.48 18.78 -18.05
C GLY A 338 -1.06 18.42 -16.63
N PRO A 339 -1.15 19.36 -15.67
CA PRO A 339 -0.90 19.07 -14.26
C PRO A 339 -1.82 17.99 -13.67
N GLU A 340 -3.03 17.82 -14.24
CA GLU A 340 -3.99 16.79 -13.80
C GLU A 340 -3.56 15.38 -14.22
N ASP A 341 -2.85 15.23 -15.34
CA ASP A 341 -2.36 13.92 -15.83
C ASP A 341 -1.21 13.38 -14.95
N LEU A 342 -0.51 14.27 -14.25
CA LEU A 342 0.60 13.94 -13.34
C LEU A 342 0.17 13.89 -11.87
N ALA A 343 -1.04 14.32 -11.56
CA ALA A 343 -1.55 14.34 -10.20
C ALA A 343 -2.16 12.99 -9.82
N ASP A 344 -1.95 12.58 -8.58
CA ASP A 344 -2.66 11.44 -8.03
C ASP A 344 -4.17 11.70 -8.02
N GLY A 345 -4.93 10.65 -8.33
CA GLY A 345 -6.38 10.68 -8.32
C GLY A 345 -6.99 9.40 -7.73
N PRO A 346 -8.32 9.39 -7.49
CA PRO A 346 -9.01 8.23 -6.93
C PRO A 346 -8.90 6.98 -7.79
N ALA A 347 -8.84 7.11 -9.12
CA ALA A 347 -8.64 5.99 -10.05
C ALA A 347 -7.33 5.22 -9.81
N ASP A 348 -6.28 5.90 -9.34
CA ASP A 348 -4.97 5.30 -9.11
C ASP A 348 -4.96 4.35 -7.90
N LEU A 349 -5.97 4.42 -7.03
CA LEU A 349 -6.05 3.58 -5.84
C LEU A 349 -5.98 2.10 -6.18
N VAL A 350 -6.57 1.66 -7.31
CA VAL A 350 -6.53 0.27 -7.78
C VAL A 350 -5.08 -0.18 -7.99
N GLY A 351 -4.32 0.54 -8.82
CA GLY A 351 -2.92 0.22 -9.10
C GLY A 351 -2.04 0.20 -7.84
N TYR A 352 -2.28 1.11 -6.89
CA TYR A 352 -1.55 1.14 -5.64
C TYR A 352 -1.86 -0.03 -4.70
N VAL A 353 -3.13 -0.41 -4.54
CA VAL A 353 -3.48 -1.55 -3.67
C VAL A 353 -3.08 -2.89 -4.29
N LEU A 354 -3.13 -3.02 -5.62
CA LEU A 354 -2.62 -4.19 -6.34
C LEU A 354 -1.11 -4.36 -6.12
N LEU A 355 -0.33 -3.28 -6.28
CA LEU A 355 1.11 -3.34 -6.02
C LEU A 355 1.42 -3.67 -4.56
N ALA A 356 0.66 -3.09 -3.61
CA ALA A 356 0.83 -3.38 -2.19
C ALA A 356 0.58 -4.86 -1.88
N LEU A 357 -0.47 -5.47 -2.45
CA LEU A 357 -0.75 -6.90 -2.31
C LEU A 357 0.38 -7.75 -2.91
N ARG A 358 0.83 -7.43 -4.13
CA ARG A 358 1.94 -8.16 -4.77
C ARG A 358 3.22 -8.12 -3.93
N VAL A 359 3.53 -6.96 -3.33
CA VAL A 359 4.68 -6.82 -2.43
C VAL A 359 4.49 -7.63 -1.15
N ASP A 360 3.29 -7.67 -0.60
CA ASP A 360 2.99 -8.49 0.59
C ASP A 360 3.21 -9.98 0.30
N ILE A 361 2.68 -10.48 -0.82
CA ILE A 361 2.87 -11.88 -1.25
C ILE A 361 4.36 -12.16 -1.53
N ALA A 362 5.06 -11.24 -2.21
CA ALA A 362 6.50 -11.36 -2.47
C ALA A 362 7.31 -11.41 -1.16
N ALA A 363 6.95 -10.63 -0.16
CA ALA A 363 7.57 -10.66 1.16
C ALA A 363 7.35 -12.01 1.85
N VAL A 364 6.15 -12.59 1.73
CA VAL A 364 5.89 -13.94 2.26
C VAL A 364 6.74 -14.97 1.52
N TYR A 365 6.86 -14.91 0.19
CA TYR A 365 7.77 -15.80 -0.55
C TYR A 365 9.22 -15.67 -0.10
N LEU A 366 9.73 -14.44 0.06
CA LEU A 366 11.08 -14.19 0.59
C LEU A 366 11.30 -14.82 1.97
N ARG A 367 10.30 -14.73 2.85
CA ARG A 367 10.35 -15.35 4.18
C ARG A 367 10.43 -16.87 4.07
N LEU A 368 9.60 -17.47 3.23
CA LEU A 368 9.50 -18.92 3.10
C LEU A 368 10.76 -19.53 2.49
N THR A 369 11.41 -18.81 1.57
CA THR A 369 12.63 -19.29 0.91
C THR A 369 13.92 -18.93 1.64
N GLY A 370 13.85 -18.08 2.68
CA GLY A 370 15.02 -17.66 3.45
C GLY A 370 15.97 -16.75 2.67
N ILE A 371 15.54 -16.17 1.55
CA ILE A 371 16.39 -15.32 0.69
C ILE A 371 16.38 -13.84 1.15
N GLY A 372 16.00 -13.60 2.41
CA GLY A 372 15.88 -12.27 3.02
C GLY A 372 17.08 -11.80 3.84
N ASP A 373 18.04 -12.69 4.12
CA ASP A 373 19.20 -12.47 5.01
C ASP A 373 20.39 -11.76 4.34
#